data_AF-A0A8J3IN26-F1
#
_entry.id   AF-A0A8J3IN26-F1
#
_cell.length_a   1.000
_cell.length_b   1.000
_cell.length_c   1.000
_cell.angle_alpha   90.00
_cell.angle_beta   90.00
_cell.angle_gamma   90.00
#
_symmetry.space_group_name_H-M   'P 1'
#
loop_
_entity.id
_entity.type
_entity.pdbx_description
1 polymer ?
#
loop_
_entity_poly.entity_id
_entity_poly.type
_entity_poly.pdbx_seq_one_letter_code
_entity_poly.pdbx_strand_id
1 'polypeptide(L)'
;MKRLFLALFVLVFLSTILSSCLPTQPDSASHHPTPTPTGTGANHSATPITSSPRETYHLQIQGADSTLNTFVANEQQEFTIAYPQLVKRWSADPQKAPTTVTLQFEKNLGNPAETLSGNLIKVDLDYAHANPYDPGMLTHELTHVVQSYPTYVVWLTEAIANYSSQLYGPRREETFRSASKYIPDTTYTSDPYDTGSRFLFWISQNKRHDIVDRLNRILQANKYTPASFVQLTGQTLDQLWAEYQNDHGNVFTLQNKTPEQIYRSVTTLVPDLTAQFTTTDTEQWQTIQGNHASCGYQEASYTINVRATNTFLPCASNTLVGHNFAYQADMTIIKGNGGGLIGRGVGSRGLRFRVGSDGTFDLANGQTTLISSTNTSIKWGAQTNTLLMAVEDKEVYLYVNGHYLGHASDTYTGGGYFGFMAVDFGEATSVNYQNVKIWQW
;
A
#
# COMPACT_ATOMS: atom_id res chain seq x y z
N MET A 1 -33.50 31.11 2.52
CA MET A 1 -33.11 32.45 3.02
C MET A 1 -31.65 32.38 3.48
N LYS A 2 -30.87 33.35 3.04
CA LYS A 2 -29.39 33.51 3.06
C LYS A 2 -28.66 33.16 4.36
N ARG A 3 -27.41 32.68 4.20
CA ARG A 3 -26.13 33.06 4.87
C ARG A 3 -25.08 32.01 4.42
N LEU A 4 -24.17 32.21 3.45
CA LEU A 4 -23.16 33.24 3.19
C LEU A 4 -22.19 33.46 4.35
N PHE A 5 -21.03 32.81 4.30
CA PHE A 5 -19.80 33.28 4.94
C PHE A 5 -18.65 33.19 3.92
N LEU A 6 -18.18 34.38 3.55
CA LEU A 6 -17.05 34.65 2.67
C LEU A 6 -15.91 35.08 3.59
N ALA A 7 -14.75 34.42 3.54
CA ALA A 7 -13.53 34.90 4.17
C ALA A 7 -12.50 35.20 3.08
N LEU A 8 -12.33 36.49 2.85
CA LEU A 8 -11.37 37.12 1.95
C LEU A 8 -10.00 37.13 2.65
N PHE A 9 -8.95 36.61 2.01
CA PHE A 9 -7.58 37.04 2.33
C PHE A 9 -6.86 37.44 1.05
N VAL A 10 -6.45 38.70 1.04
CA VAL A 10 -5.72 39.40 -0.01
C VAL A 10 -4.23 39.21 0.25
N LEU A 11 -3.48 38.72 -0.74
CA LEU A 11 -2.04 38.94 -0.86
C LEU A 11 -1.67 38.93 -2.34
N VAL A 12 -1.50 40.12 -2.90
CA VAL A 12 -0.91 40.36 -4.22
C VAL A 12 0.48 40.94 -3.98
N PHE A 13 1.52 40.19 -4.36
CA PHE A 13 2.86 40.75 -4.58
C PHE A 13 3.07 40.93 -6.09
N LEU A 14 3.50 42.13 -6.45
CA LEU A 14 3.73 42.61 -7.80
C LEU A 14 4.95 41.95 -8.46
N SER A 15 4.77 41.64 -9.73
CA SER A 15 5.73 41.13 -10.72
C SER A 15 6.81 42.15 -11.15
N THR A 16 8.00 41.66 -11.48
CA THR A 16 8.97 42.33 -12.36
C THR A 16 9.20 41.53 -13.65
N ILE A 17 8.56 41.98 -14.73
CA ILE A 17 9.08 42.35 -16.07
C ILE A 17 10.17 41.47 -16.75
N LEU A 18 9.72 40.82 -17.84
CA LEU A 18 10.21 40.74 -19.23
C LEU A 18 11.64 40.31 -19.64
N SER A 19 11.61 39.42 -20.66
CA SER A 19 12.28 39.52 -21.97
C SER A 19 13.53 38.67 -22.28
N SER A 20 13.26 37.58 -23.01
CA SER A 20 13.72 37.28 -24.39
C SER A 20 15.20 37.10 -24.76
N CYS A 21 15.38 36.13 -25.69
CA CYS A 21 16.43 35.93 -26.70
C CYS A 21 17.62 34.98 -26.37
N LEU A 22 17.54 33.79 -26.98
CA LEU A 22 18.65 33.04 -27.60
C LEU A 22 19.12 33.75 -28.90
N PRO A 23 20.15 33.27 -29.64
CA PRO A 23 21.28 32.37 -29.31
C PRO A 23 22.65 32.94 -29.79
N THR A 24 23.78 32.33 -29.42
CA THR A 24 24.96 32.19 -30.30
C THR A 24 25.94 31.14 -29.80
N GLN A 25 26.33 30.24 -30.69
CA GLN A 25 27.57 29.47 -30.66
C GLN A 25 28.64 30.25 -31.46
N PRO A 26 29.95 30.01 -31.28
CA PRO A 26 30.67 29.29 -32.34
C PRO A 26 31.87 28.40 -31.92
N ASP A 27 32.15 27.46 -32.83
CA ASP A 27 33.43 26.94 -33.37
C ASP A 27 34.43 26.05 -32.58
N SER A 28 34.37 24.75 -32.91
CA SER A 28 35.37 23.80 -33.46
C SER A 28 36.91 24.00 -33.37
N ALA A 29 37.61 22.91 -33.00
CA ALA A 29 38.88 22.37 -33.57
C ALA A 29 39.10 20.91 -33.05
N SER A 30 39.00 19.85 -33.89
CA SER A 30 40.06 18.99 -34.50
C SER A 30 41.11 18.42 -33.50
N HIS A 31 41.67 17.19 -33.55
CA HIS A 31 41.72 16.03 -34.45
C HIS A 31 42.38 14.85 -33.67
N HIS A 32 41.85 13.61 -33.71
CA HIS A 32 42.51 12.37 -34.20
C HIS A 32 41.77 11.08 -33.74
N PRO A 33 41.82 9.99 -34.53
CA PRO A 33 40.88 8.87 -34.46
C PRO A 33 41.42 7.68 -33.66
N THR A 34 40.53 6.94 -33.01
CA THR A 34 40.72 5.52 -32.64
C THR A 34 39.35 4.86 -32.39
N PRO A 35 39.25 3.53 -32.42
CA PRO A 35 38.50 2.78 -33.41
C PRO A 35 37.09 2.39 -32.94
N THR A 36 36.22 2.21 -33.92
CA THR A 36 34.87 1.64 -33.82
C THR A 36 34.87 0.24 -33.17
N PRO A 37 34.04 -0.01 -32.14
CA PRO A 37 33.49 -1.33 -31.90
C PRO A 37 32.09 -1.39 -32.50
N THR A 38 32.00 -2.17 -33.57
CA THR A 38 30.77 -2.65 -34.20
C THR A 38 29.97 -3.55 -33.26
N GLY A 39 28.68 -3.25 -33.12
CA GLY A 39 27.62 -4.22 -32.79
C GLY A 39 27.59 -4.71 -31.34
N THR A 40 26.47 -4.85 -30.66
CA THR A 40 25.05 -4.79 -31.03
C THR A 40 24.31 -4.66 -29.70
N GLY A 41 23.33 -3.77 -29.61
CA GLY A 41 22.52 -3.59 -28.42
C GLY A 41 21.93 -4.91 -27.94
N ALA A 42 22.16 -5.23 -26.68
CA ALA A 42 21.40 -6.24 -25.97
C ALA A 42 19.99 -5.68 -25.76
N ASN A 43 19.13 -5.88 -26.76
CA ASN A 43 17.70 -5.93 -26.54
C ASN A 43 17.45 -7.05 -25.52
N HIS A 44 17.29 -6.68 -24.26
CA HIS A 44 16.70 -7.56 -23.26
C HIS A 44 15.23 -7.76 -23.65
N SER A 45 15.00 -8.73 -24.53
CA SER A 45 13.66 -9.29 -24.76
C SER A 45 13.18 -9.85 -23.43
N ALA A 46 12.33 -9.08 -22.76
CA ALA A 46 11.47 -9.55 -21.69
C ALA A 46 10.74 -10.79 -22.23
N THR A 47 11.11 -11.96 -21.73
CA THR A 47 10.39 -13.20 -22.02
C THR A 47 8.99 -13.03 -21.45
N PRO A 48 7.91 -13.45 -22.14
CA PRO A 48 6.55 -13.27 -21.64
C PRO A 48 6.43 -13.98 -20.29
N ILE A 49 6.31 -13.21 -19.22
CA ILE A 49 5.94 -13.69 -17.90
C ILE A 49 4.53 -14.26 -18.09
N THR A 50 4.37 -15.57 -17.91
CA THR A 50 3.05 -16.18 -17.84
C THR A 50 2.24 -15.43 -16.79
N SER A 51 1.14 -14.83 -17.23
CA SER A 51 0.36 -13.84 -16.51
C SER A 51 -0.05 -14.34 -15.12
N SER A 52 0.35 -13.56 -14.11
CA SER A 52 -0.32 -13.49 -12.80
C SER A 52 -1.81 -13.18 -13.02
N PRO A 53 -2.75 -13.63 -12.15
CA PRO A 53 -4.20 -13.51 -12.32
C PRO A 53 -4.69 -12.05 -12.15
N ARG A 54 -4.20 -11.14 -13.00
CA ARG A 54 -4.54 -9.71 -12.99
C ARG A 54 -5.83 -9.37 -13.73
N GLU A 55 -6.52 -10.33 -14.34
CA GLU A 55 -7.74 -10.09 -15.13
C GLU A 55 -8.97 -10.80 -14.54
N THR A 56 -9.43 -10.39 -13.35
CA THR A 56 -10.70 -10.91 -12.80
C THR A 56 -11.72 -9.81 -12.52
N TYR A 57 -11.28 -8.56 -12.38
CA TYR A 57 -12.15 -7.43 -12.08
C TYR A 57 -12.00 -6.30 -13.09
N HIS A 58 -13.11 -5.63 -13.42
CA HIS A 58 -13.16 -4.57 -14.42
C HIS A 58 -13.90 -3.33 -13.87
N LEU A 59 -13.31 -2.15 -14.09
CA LEU A 59 -13.98 -0.87 -13.88
C LEU A 59 -14.53 -0.39 -15.21
N GLN A 60 -15.85 -0.26 -15.32
CA GLN A 60 -16.52 0.29 -16.48
C GLN A 60 -16.82 1.76 -16.25
N ILE A 61 -16.21 2.64 -17.03
CA ILE A 61 -16.40 4.09 -16.90
C ILE A 61 -17.45 4.57 -17.91
N GLN A 62 -18.41 5.36 -17.44
CA GLN A 62 -19.50 5.91 -18.24
C GLN A 62 -19.73 7.38 -17.94
N GLY A 63 -20.03 8.19 -18.96
CA GLY A 63 -20.40 9.60 -18.77
C GLY A 63 -19.24 10.55 -18.45
N ALA A 64 -18.00 10.08 -18.39
CA ALA A 64 -16.83 10.95 -18.22
C ALA A 64 -16.62 11.84 -19.46
N ASP A 65 -16.37 13.12 -19.26
CA ASP A 65 -15.98 14.02 -20.34
C ASP A 65 -14.48 13.91 -20.68
N SER A 66 -14.08 14.40 -21.84
CA SER A 66 -12.70 14.27 -22.35
C SER A 66 -11.64 15.02 -21.53
N THR A 67 -12.04 15.86 -20.58
CA THR A 67 -11.13 16.62 -19.73
C THR A 67 -10.82 15.91 -18.41
N LEU A 68 -11.54 14.83 -18.08
CA LEU A 68 -11.31 14.02 -16.87
C LEU A 68 -10.24 12.93 -17.00
N ASN A 69 -9.40 12.95 -18.03
CA ASN A 69 -8.42 11.89 -18.29
C ASN A 69 -7.54 11.53 -17.07
N THR A 70 -7.10 12.54 -16.31
CA THR A 70 -6.28 12.32 -15.10
C THR A 70 -7.08 11.63 -13.99
N PHE A 71 -8.28 12.12 -13.70
CA PHE A 71 -9.17 11.52 -12.69
C PHE A 71 -9.48 10.06 -13.07
N VAL A 72 -9.94 9.83 -14.30
CA VAL A 72 -10.24 8.48 -14.84
C VAL A 72 -9.04 7.53 -14.75
N ALA A 73 -7.84 7.98 -15.12
CA ALA A 73 -6.64 7.15 -15.02
C ALA A 73 -6.29 6.81 -13.56
N ASN A 74 -6.48 7.76 -12.65
CA ASN A 74 -6.28 7.57 -11.22
C ASN A 74 -7.28 6.56 -10.64
N GLU A 75 -8.55 6.67 -10.99
CA GLU A 75 -9.59 5.74 -10.57
C GLU A 75 -9.37 4.31 -11.09
N GLN A 76 -8.92 4.19 -12.34
CA GLN A 76 -8.58 2.89 -12.90
C GLN A 76 -7.42 2.22 -12.14
N GLN A 77 -6.42 3.01 -11.74
CA GLN A 77 -5.30 2.52 -10.94
C GLN A 77 -5.76 2.13 -9.54
N GLU A 78 -6.56 2.98 -8.89
CA GLU A 78 -7.13 2.72 -7.57
C GLU A 78 -7.96 1.44 -7.54
N PHE A 79 -8.88 1.27 -8.49
CA PHE A 79 -9.68 0.06 -8.62
C PHE A 79 -8.82 -1.20 -8.74
N THR A 80 -7.77 -1.15 -9.55
CA THR A 80 -6.87 -2.29 -9.79
C THR A 80 -6.14 -2.72 -8.51
N ILE A 81 -5.88 -1.77 -7.61
CA ILE A 81 -5.16 -2.00 -6.34
C ILE A 81 -6.16 -2.41 -5.25
N ALA A 82 -7.19 -1.61 -5.02
CA ALA A 82 -8.07 -1.71 -3.87
C ALA A 82 -9.13 -2.80 -4.01
N TYR A 83 -9.83 -2.88 -5.16
CA TYR A 83 -11.02 -3.72 -5.27
C TYR A 83 -10.77 -5.22 -4.98
N PRO A 84 -9.68 -5.85 -5.46
CA PRO A 84 -9.38 -7.24 -5.09
C PRO A 84 -9.20 -7.44 -3.57
N GLN A 85 -8.62 -6.45 -2.86
CA GLN A 85 -8.46 -6.49 -1.40
C GLN A 85 -9.81 -6.41 -0.71
N LEU A 86 -10.65 -5.48 -1.15
CA LEU A 86 -11.98 -5.25 -0.61
C LEU A 86 -12.87 -6.49 -0.79
N VAL A 87 -12.85 -7.11 -1.97
CA VAL A 87 -13.57 -8.35 -2.23
C VAL A 87 -13.10 -9.47 -1.30
N LYS A 88 -11.77 -9.65 -1.18
CA LYS A 88 -11.18 -10.70 -0.34
C LYS A 88 -11.55 -10.53 1.14
N ARG A 89 -11.43 -9.32 1.68
CA ARG A 89 -11.60 -9.07 3.11
C ARG A 89 -13.07 -8.84 3.48
N TRP A 90 -13.80 -8.06 2.71
CA TRP A 90 -15.10 -7.55 3.11
C TRP A 90 -16.30 -8.27 2.50
N SER A 91 -16.17 -8.88 1.32
CA SER A 91 -17.30 -9.64 0.75
C SER A 91 -17.73 -10.79 1.67
N ALA A 92 -19.04 -11.00 1.80
CA ALA A 92 -19.58 -12.18 2.47
C ALA A 92 -19.23 -13.48 1.71
N ASP A 93 -19.15 -13.38 0.38
CA ASP A 93 -18.76 -14.46 -0.53
C ASP A 93 -17.94 -13.87 -1.69
N PRO A 94 -16.60 -13.96 -1.64
CA PRO A 94 -15.73 -13.42 -2.68
C PRO A 94 -16.02 -13.96 -4.08
N GLN A 95 -16.58 -15.17 -4.20
CA GLN A 95 -16.90 -15.77 -5.51
C GLN A 95 -18.16 -15.16 -6.15
N LYS A 96 -18.99 -14.47 -5.35
CA LYS A 96 -20.21 -13.78 -5.81
C LYS A 96 -20.05 -12.28 -5.88
N ALA A 97 -18.88 -11.74 -5.51
CA ALA A 97 -18.63 -10.32 -5.63
C ALA A 97 -18.69 -9.89 -7.10
N PRO A 98 -19.19 -8.67 -7.41
CA PRO A 98 -19.27 -8.19 -8.78
C PRO A 98 -17.89 -8.19 -9.45
N THR A 99 -17.77 -8.87 -10.60
CA THR A 99 -16.54 -8.85 -11.42
C THR A 99 -16.41 -7.56 -12.24
N THR A 100 -17.50 -6.82 -12.41
CA THR A 100 -17.53 -5.51 -13.05
C THR A 100 -18.15 -4.53 -12.08
N VAL A 101 -17.55 -3.34 -11.93
CA VAL A 101 -18.14 -2.19 -11.23
C VAL A 101 -18.27 -1.06 -12.23
N THR A 102 -19.42 -0.38 -12.25
CA THR A 102 -19.65 0.76 -13.13
C THR A 102 -19.41 2.05 -12.37
N LEU A 103 -18.53 2.90 -12.89
CA LEU A 103 -18.32 4.27 -12.44
C LEU A 103 -19.01 5.22 -13.43
N GLN A 104 -20.13 5.79 -13.02
CA GLN A 104 -20.94 6.67 -13.84
C GLN A 104 -20.81 8.12 -13.39
N PHE A 105 -20.41 8.99 -14.30
CA PHE A 105 -20.30 10.43 -14.04
C PHE A 105 -21.61 11.14 -14.40
N GLU A 106 -22.10 11.99 -13.50
CA GLU A 106 -23.28 12.83 -13.71
C GLU A 106 -23.13 14.21 -13.04
N LYS A 107 -23.99 15.17 -13.41
CA LYS A 107 -23.97 16.51 -12.82
C LYS A 107 -24.99 16.64 -11.70
N ASN A 108 -24.67 17.45 -10.70
CA ASN A 108 -25.57 17.84 -9.61
C ASN A 108 -25.99 16.66 -8.73
N LEU A 109 -25.05 15.75 -8.44
CA LEU A 109 -25.32 14.59 -7.56
C LEU A 109 -25.64 15.06 -6.13
N GLY A 110 -25.00 16.16 -5.69
CA GLY A 110 -25.19 16.76 -4.37
C GLY A 110 -24.19 16.29 -3.30
N ASN A 111 -23.40 15.27 -3.64
CA ASN A 111 -22.27 14.72 -2.89
C ASN A 111 -21.15 14.31 -3.89
N PRO A 112 -19.91 14.08 -3.43
CA PRO A 112 -18.81 13.65 -4.30
C PRO A 112 -19.10 12.41 -5.12
N ALA A 113 -19.62 11.38 -4.45
CA ALA A 113 -20.01 10.12 -5.03
C ALA A 113 -21.06 9.42 -4.16
N GLU A 114 -21.75 8.44 -4.74
CA GLU A 114 -22.61 7.51 -4.02
C GLU A 114 -22.61 6.13 -4.67
N THR A 115 -22.63 5.09 -3.84
CA THR A 115 -22.86 3.72 -4.28
C THR A 115 -24.35 3.39 -4.23
N LEU A 116 -24.90 3.03 -5.38
CA LEU A 116 -26.27 2.54 -5.49
C LEU A 116 -26.30 1.01 -5.36
N SER A 117 -27.48 0.44 -5.09
CA SER A 117 -27.65 -1.01 -4.94
C SER A 117 -27.01 -1.79 -6.09
N GLY A 118 -26.12 -2.73 -5.74
CA GLY A 118 -25.37 -3.54 -6.70
C GLY A 118 -23.93 -3.04 -6.87
N ASN A 119 -23.55 -2.75 -8.10
CA ASN A 119 -22.18 -2.47 -8.53
C ASN A 119 -22.07 -1.14 -9.30
N LEU A 120 -22.98 -0.20 -9.06
CA LEU A 120 -23.00 1.12 -9.69
C LEU A 120 -22.58 2.19 -8.69
N ILE A 121 -21.50 2.89 -9.01
CA ILE A 121 -21.01 4.05 -8.29
C ILE A 121 -21.26 5.27 -9.17
N LYS A 122 -21.93 6.28 -8.63
CA LYS A 122 -22.10 7.58 -9.28
C LYS A 122 -21.07 8.56 -8.74
N VAL A 123 -20.52 9.38 -9.61
CA VAL A 123 -19.56 10.44 -9.26
C VAL A 123 -20.05 11.77 -9.82
N ASP A 124 -20.00 12.81 -9.00
CA ASP A 124 -20.31 14.16 -9.45
C ASP A 124 -19.19 14.70 -10.35
N LEU A 125 -19.57 15.20 -11.52
CA LEU A 125 -18.64 15.74 -12.51
C LEU A 125 -17.87 16.95 -11.99
N ASP A 126 -18.51 17.87 -11.27
CA ASP A 126 -17.85 19.08 -10.78
C ASP A 126 -16.86 18.73 -9.67
N TYR A 127 -17.20 17.76 -8.81
CA TYR A 127 -16.27 17.20 -7.84
C TYR A 127 -15.05 16.54 -8.51
N ALA A 128 -15.25 15.70 -9.52
CA ALA A 128 -14.16 15.01 -10.22
C ALA A 128 -13.18 16.00 -10.90
N HIS A 129 -13.69 17.10 -11.45
CA HIS A 129 -12.87 18.19 -11.99
C HIS A 129 -12.08 18.92 -10.91
N ALA A 130 -12.69 19.17 -9.76
CA ALA A 130 -12.04 19.88 -8.67
C ALA A 130 -11.03 19.01 -7.90
N ASN A 131 -11.19 17.68 -7.91
CA ASN A 131 -10.41 16.75 -7.12
C ASN A 131 -9.78 15.64 -7.98
N PRO A 132 -8.97 15.97 -8.99
CA PRO A 132 -8.35 14.99 -9.90
C PRO A 132 -7.43 13.96 -9.20
N TYR A 133 -7.08 14.21 -7.94
CA TYR A 133 -6.16 13.43 -7.13
C TYR A 133 -6.78 13.05 -5.76
N ASP A 134 -8.10 12.90 -5.67
CA ASP A 134 -8.69 12.35 -4.46
C ASP A 134 -8.05 10.98 -4.13
N PRO A 135 -7.62 10.74 -2.88
CA PRO A 135 -6.80 9.58 -2.55
C PRO A 135 -7.62 8.35 -2.11
N GLY A 136 -8.96 8.42 -2.06
CA GLY A 136 -9.72 7.30 -1.51
C GLY A 136 -11.22 7.31 -1.69
N MET A 137 -11.79 8.27 -2.42
CA MET A 137 -13.22 8.30 -2.74
C MET A 137 -13.67 6.98 -3.36
N LEU A 138 -12.99 6.48 -4.40
CA LEU A 138 -13.45 5.26 -5.04
C LEU A 138 -13.28 4.04 -4.15
N THR A 139 -12.20 3.91 -3.39
CA THR A 139 -12.03 2.82 -2.43
C THR A 139 -13.14 2.83 -1.37
N HIS A 140 -13.61 4.01 -0.97
CA HIS A 140 -14.72 4.17 -0.04
C HIS A 140 -16.00 3.59 -0.66
N GLU A 141 -16.34 4.05 -1.86
CA GLU A 141 -17.53 3.59 -2.59
C GLU A 141 -17.47 2.10 -2.96
N LEU A 142 -16.32 1.62 -3.42
CA LEU A 142 -16.07 0.19 -3.67
C LEU A 142 -16.25 -0.66 -2.41
N THR A 143 -16.00 -0.08 -1.22
CA THR A 143 -16.25 -0.80 0.03
C THR A 143 -17.75 -1.02 0.22
N HIS A 144 -18.60 -0.04 -0.09
CA HIS A 144 -20.05 -0.22 -0.06
C HIS A 144 -20.54 -1.32 -1.03
N VAL A 145 -19.94 -1.43 -2.21
CA VAL A 145 -20.23 -2.51 -3.18
C VAL A 145 -20.06 -3.90 -2.54
N VAL A 146 -18.97 -4.12 -1.81
CA VAL A 146 -18.67 -5.44 -1.20
C VAL A 146 -19.27 -5.64 0.19
N GLN A 147 -19.57 -4.55 0.91
CA GLN A 147 -20.28 -4.60 2.19
C GLN A 147 -21.67 -5.21 1.99
N SER A 148 -22.44 -4.68 1.02
CA SER A 148 -23.79 -5.15 0.66
C SER A 148 -24.70 -5.39 1.88
N TYR A 149 -24.67 -4.48 2.84
CA TYR A 149 -25.40 -4.64 4.11
C TYR A 149 -26.92 -4.55 3.90
N PRO A 150 -27.72 -5.48 4.47
CA PRO A 150 -29.18 -5.41 4.39
C PRO A 150 -29.80 -4.22 5.14
N THR A 151 -29.07 -3.63 6.09
CA THR A 151 -29.52 -2.47 6.88
C THR A 151 -28.37 -1.51 7.07
N TYR A 152 -28.66 -0.21 6.90
CA TYR A 152 -27.66 0.84 6.93
C TYR A 152 -27.48 1.42 8.34
N VAL A 153 -26.47 0.94 9.06
CA VAL A 153 -26.06 1.53 10.35
C VAL A 153 -25.09 2.66 10.05
N VAL A 154 -25.64 3.86 9.79
CA VAL A 154 -24.92 5.03 9.24
C VAL A 154 -23.48 5.12 9.72
N TRP A 155 -23.24 5.31 11.02
CA TRP A 155 -21.87 5.58 11.47
C TRP A 155 -20.89 4.44 11.20
N LEU A 156 -21.34 3.19 11.37
CA LEU A 156 -20.47 2.03 11.29
C LEU A 156 -20.23 1.63 9.84
N THR A 157 -21.24 1.76 8.98
CA THR A 157 -21.11 1.48 7.54
C THR A 157 -20.09 2.42 6.90
N GLU A 158 -20.22 3.73 7.16
CA GLU A 158 -19.31 4.77 6.68
C GLU A 158 -17.91 4.63 7.28
N ALA A 159 -17.82 4.36 8.58
CA ALA A 159 -16.53 4.19 9.25
C ALA A 159 -15.74 3.00 8.70
N ILE A 160 -16.40 1.88 8.37
CA ILE A 160 -15.74 0.72 7.75
C ILE A 160 -15.29 1.05 6.33
N ALA A 161 -16.09 1.81 5.57
CA ALA A 161 -15.71 2.26 4.23
C ALA A 161 -14.47 3.17 4.28
N ASN A 162 -14.46 4.16 5.17
CA ASN A 162 -13.32 5.05 5.32
C ASN A 162 -12.08 4.38 5.96
N TYR A 163 -12.28 3.41 6.86
CA TYR A 163 -11.21 2.53 7.37
C TYR A 163 -10.54 1.75 6.23
N SER A 164 -11.34 1.28 5.27
CA SER A 164 -10.85 0.56 4.10
C SER A 164 -10.09 1.47 3.13
N SER A 165 -10.57 2.69 2.90
CA SER A 165 -9.84 3.70 2.11
C SER A 165 -8.48 4.04 2.70
N GLN A 166 -8.35 4.10 4.02
CA GLN A 166 -7.05 4.36 4.67
C GLN A 166 -6.06 3.20 4.54
N LEU A 167 -6.55 1.96 4.45
CA LEU A 167 -5.73 0.76 4.28
C LEU A 167 -5.36 0.47 2.82
N TYR A 168 -6.29 0.67 1.89
CA TYR A 168 -6.20 0.16 0.52
C TYR A 168 -6.26 1.25 -0.57
N GLY A 169 -6.63 2.48 -0.20
CA GLY A 169 -6.71 3.62 -1.11
C GLY A 169 -5.34 4.26 -1.38
N PRO A 170 -5.13 4.86 -2.56
CA PRO A 170 -3.86 5.48 -2.93
C PRO A 170 -3.52 6.70 -2.07
N ARG A 171 -2.43 6.62 -1.28
CA ARG A 171 -1.89 7.84 -0.65
C ARG A 171 -1.29 8.79 -1.69
N ARG A 172 -1.81 10.01 -1.73
CA ARG A 172 -1.29 11.15 -2.52
C ARG A 172 -1.02 12.30 -1.56
N GLU A 173 0.18 12.87 -1.60
CA GLU A 173 0.71 13.76 -0.55
C GLU A 173 -0.13 15.02 -0.29
N GLU A 174 -0.94 15.47 -1.24
CA GLU A 174 -1.65 16.76 -1.15
C GLU A 174 -2.99 16.69 -0.40
N THR A 175 -3.58 15.49 -0.26
CA THR A 175 -4.99 15.34 0.16
C THR A 175 -5.22 14.24 1.21
N PHE A 176 -4.24 13.35 1.43
CA PHE A 176 -4.44 12.21 2.33
C PHE A 176 -4.48 12.63 3.81
N ARG A 177 -5.60 12.34 4.50
CA ARG A 177 -5.72 12.48 5.94
C ARG A 177 -5.29 11.20 6.62
N SER A 178 -4.11 11.24 7.24
CA SER A 178 -3.63 10.12 8.03
C SER A 178 -4.60 9.77 9.14
N ALA A 179 -4.86 8.47 9.29
CA ALA A 179 -5.50 7.89 10.45
C ALA A 179 -4.96 8.51 11.73
N SER A 180 -3.66 8.85 11.80
CA SER A 180 -2.93 9.35 12.97
C SER A 180 -3.37 10.71 13.52
N LYS A 181 -4.10 11.53 12.76
CA LYS A 181 -4.51 12.86 13.23
C LYS A 181 -5.82 12.80 14.03
N TYR A 182 -5.74 13.05 15.33
CA TYR A 182 -6.93 13.23 16.17
C TYR A 182 -7.72 14.48 15.74
N ILE A 183 -9.04 14.34 15.62
CA ILE A 183 -9.94 15.43 15.23
C ILE A 183 -10.70 15.91 16.48
N PRO A 184 -10.39 17.11 17.01
CA PRO A 184 -11.11 17.63 18.17
C PRO A 184 -12.58 17.93 17.82
N ASP A 185 -13.42 17.96 18.86
CA ASP A 185 -14.82 18.42 18.78
C ASP A 185 -15.75 17.63 17.82
N THR A 186 -15.39 16.37 17.54
CA THR A 186 -16.20 15.42 16.75
C THR A 186 -16.46 14.13 17.51
N THR A 187 -17.49 13.39 17.13
CA THR A 187 -17.76 12.03 17.59
C THR A 187 -17.88 11.08 16.39
N TYR A 188 -17.74 9.78 16.63
CA TYR A 188 -17.96 8.77 15.60
C TYR A 188 -19.36 8.82 14.95
N THR A 189 -20.35 9.46 15.59
CA THR A 189 -21.67 9.68 15.00
C THR A 189 -21.81 11.00 14.26
N SER A 190 -21.11 12.07 14.69
CA SER A 190 -21.16 13.38 14.00
C SER A 190 -20.26 13.43 12.78
N ASP A 191 -19.16 12.67 12.82
CA ASP A 191 -18.23 12.45 11.72
C ASP A 191 -17.97 10.93 11.60
N PRO A 192 -18.85 10.21 10.89
CA PRO A 192 -18.72 8.78 10.74
C PRO A 192 -17.61 8.36 9.78
N TYR A 193 -16.95 9.32 9.12
CA TYR A 193 -15.88 9.09 8.16
C TYR A 193 -14.53 9.07 8.87
N ASP A 194 -13.90 10.22 9.09
CA ASP A 194 -12.53 10.29 9.62
C ASP A 194 -12.51 9.87 11.10
N THR A 195 -13.37 10.46 11.91
CA THR A 195 -13.44 10.17 13.35
C THR A 195 -13.94 8.74 13.61
N GLY A 196 -14.97 8.31 12.88
CA GLY A 196 -15.49 6.94 12.95
C GLY A 196 -14.44 5.88 12.58
N SER A 197 -13.76 6.04 11.45
CA SER A 197 -12.70 5.10 11.02
C SER A 197 -11.50 5.09 11.97
N ARG A 198 -11.05 6.26 12.46
CA ARG A 198 -9.98 6.35 13.45
C ARG A 198 -10.34 5.63 14.75
N PHE A 199 -11.60 5.73 15.18
CA PHE A 199 -12.08 4.97 16.33
C PHE A 199 -12.01 3.46 16.07
N LEU A 200 -12.38 2.98 14.87
CA LEU A 200 -12.23 1.57 14.50
C LEU A 200 -10.77 1.10 14.50
N PHE A 201 -9.83 1.91 14.00
CA PHE A 201 -8.39 1.64 14.10
C PHE A 201 -7.96 1.49 15.55
N TRP A 202 -8.36 2.44 16.41
CA TRP A 202 -8.00 2.40 17.82
C TRP A 202 -8.56 1.16 18.53
N ILE A 203 -9.83 0.79 18.29
CA ILE A 203 -10.41 -0.42 18.90
C ILE A 203 -9.70 -1.69 18.38
N SER A 204 -9.41 -1.74 17.08
CA SER A 204 -8.66 -2.86 16.49
C SER A 204 -7.30 -3.04 17.17
N GLN A 205 -6.55 -1.95 17.34
CA GLN A 205 -5.20 -1.98 17.90
C GLN A 205 -5.17 -2.23 19.42
N ASN A 206 -6.13 -1.68 20.16
CA ASN A 206 -6.05 -1.65 21.63
C ASN A 206 -6.96 -2.65 22.34
N LYS A 207 -8.02 -3.14 21.66
CA LYS A 207 -9.06 -3.95 22.29
C LYS A 207 -9.18 -5.31 21.64
N ARG A 208 -9.33 -5.32 20.31
CA ARG A 208 -9.57 -6.56 19.55
C ARG A 208 -9.21 -6.39 18.08
N HIS A 209 -8.10 -7.00 17.69
CA HIS A 209 -7.53 -6.93 16.34
C HIS A 209 -8.51 -7.28 15.20
N ASP A 210 -9.37 -8.30 15.41
CA ASP A 210 -10.29 -8.76 14.36
C ASP A 210 -11.70 -8.12 14.46
N ILE A 211 -11.86 -7.02 15.20
CA ILE A 211 -13.19 -6.46 15.49
C ILE A 211 -13.90 -5.93 14.24
N VAL A 212 -13.19 -5.24 13.34
CA VAL A 212 -13.78 -4.64 12.14
C VAL A 212 -14.33 -5.72 11.21
N ASP A 213 -13.55 -6.79 10.99
CA ASP A 213 -13.95 -7.98 10.25
C ASP A 213 -15.18 -8.66 10.85
N ARG A 214 -15.24 -8.78 12.18
CA ARG A 214 -16.41 -9.35 12.86
C ARG A 214 -17.65 -8.48 12.75
N LEU A 215 -17.51 -7.16 12.94
CA LEU A 215 -18.61 -6.21 12.80
C LEU A 215 -19.16 -6.22 11.37
N ASN A 216 -18.28 -6.22 10.36
CA ASN A 216 -18.66 -6.35 8.96
C ASN A 216 -19.50 -7.62 8.71
N ARG A 217 -19.10 -8.78 9.24
CA ARG A 217 -19.87 -10.03 9.12
C ARG A 217 -21.21 -9.98 9.86
N ILE A 218 -21.26 -9.35 11.02
CA ILE A 218 -22.49 -9.17 11.81
C ILE A 218 -23.49 -8.26 11.06
N LEU A 219 -23.00 -7.18 10.43
CA LEU A 219 -23.80 -6.29 9.58
C LEU A 219 -24.35 -7.00 8.35
N GLN A 220 -23.52 -7.77 7.64
CA GLN A 220 -23.95 -8.61 6.51
C GLN A 220 -25.02 -9.63 6.90
N ALA A 221 -24.90 -10.21 8.10
CA ALA A 221 -25.88 -11.15 8.63
C ALA A 221 -27.17 -10.47 9.13
N ASN A 222 -27.28 -9.14 9.06
CA ASN A 222 -28.36 -8.33 9.61
C ASN A 222 -28.62 -8.58 11.11
N LYS A 223 -27.55 -8.75 11.89
CA LYS A 223 -27.61 -9.07 13.33
C LYS A 223 -27.03 -7.98 14.22
N TYR A 224 -26.63 -6.86 13.65
CA TYR A 224 -25.96 -5.81 14.40
C TYR A 224 -26.89 -5.17 15.43
N THR A 225 -26.37 -5.05 16.65
CA THR A 225 -26.91 -4.17 17.70
C THR A 225 -25.72 -3.55 18.45
N PRO A 226 -25.90 -2.45 19.22
CA PRO A 226 -24.84 -1.93 20.06
C PRO A 226 -24.24 -2.96 21.04
N ALA A 227 -25.00 -4.00 21.43
CA ALA A 227 -24.52 -5.10 22.26
C ALA A 227 -23.43 -5.96 21.59
N SER A 228 -23.29 -5.91 20.26
CA SER A 228 -22.20 -6.58 19.55
C SER A 228 -20.82 -6.10 20.02
N PHE A 229 -20.67 -4.82 20.39
CA PHE A 229 -19.41 -4.31 20.97
C PHE A 229 -19.11 -4.95 22.33
N VAL A 230 -20.14 -5.10 23.18
CA VAL A 230 -19.99 -5.77 24.49
C VAL A 230 -19.61 -7.23 24.31
N GLN A 231 -20.22 -7.93 23.35
CA GLN A 231 -19.89 -9.33 23.07
C GLN A 231 -18.45 -9.51 22.56
N LEU A 232 -17.97 -8.56 21.75
CA LEU A 232 -16.65 -8.66 21.14
C LEU A 232 -15.53 -8.18 22.07
N THR A 233 -15.78 -7.17 22.90
CA THR A 233 -14.75 -6.45 23.68
C THR A 233 -14.97 -6.50 25.19
N GLY A 234 -16.15 -6.90 25.66
CA GLY A 234 -16.57 -6.76 27.05
C GLY A 234 -17.04 -5.36 27.44
N GLN A 235 -17.02 -4.38 26.52
CA GLN A 235 -17.31 -2.97 26.79
C GLN A 235 -18.41 -2.42 25.88
N THR A 236 -19.16 -1.46 26.40
CA THR A 236 -20.13 -0.68 25.63
C THR A 236 -19.43 0.31 24.70
N LEU A 237 -20.14 0.81 23.68
CA LEU A 237 -19.61 1.88 22.81
C LEU A 237 -19.21 3.13 23.60
N ASP A 238 -20.01 3.55 24.59
CA ASP A 238 -19.71 4.72 25.41
C ASP A 238 -18.41 4.55 26.23
N GLN A 239 -18.19 3.35 26.78
CA GLN A 239 -16.95 3.02 27.49
C GLN A 239 -15.74 3.03 26.55
N LEU A 240 -15.86 2.37 25.39
CA LEU A 240 -14.81 2.34 24.37
C LEU A 240 -14.48 3.77 23.89
N TRP A 241 -15.50 4.59 23.67
CA TRP A 241 -15.34 5.97 23.24
C TRP A 241 -14.67 6.84 24.31
N ALA A 242 -15.08 6.70 25.58
CA ALA A 242 -14.43 7.40 26.69
C ALA A 242 -12.95 7.03 26.83
N GLU A 243 -12.60 5.75 26.65
CA GLU A 243 -11.21 5.31 26.65
C GLU A 243 -10.43 5.83 25.44
N TYR A 244 -11.02 5.82 24.25
CA TYR A 244 -10.46 6.44 23.05
C TYR A 244 -10.13 7.91 23.30
N GLN A 245 -11.06 8.68 23.87
CA GLN A 245 -10.85 10.09 24.18
C GLN A 245 -9.76 10.30 25.24
N ASN A 246 -9.74 9.47 26.29
CA ASN A 246 -8.73 9.55 27.36
C ASN A 246 -7.31 9.22 26.85
N ASP A 247 -7.20 8.35 25.86
CA ASP A 247 -5.96 8.03 25.16
C ASP A 247 -5.64 9.03 24.02
N HIS A 248 -6.36 10.16 23.96
CA HIS A 248 -6.23 11.18 22.89
C HIS A 248 -6.38 10.61 21.47
N GLY A 249 -7.16 9.53 21.36
CA GLY A 249 -7.37 8.74 20.18
C GLY A 249 -6.11 8.15 19.57
N ASN A 250 -5.08 7.87 20.36
CA ASN A 250 -3.76 7.46 19.88
C ASN A 250 -3.81 6.12 19.10
N VAL A 251 -3.85 6.21 17.77
CA VAL A 251 -3.62 5.05 16.89
C VAL A 251 -2.13 4.88 16.65
N PHE A 252 -1.73 3.65 16.35
CA PHE A 252 -0.35 3.33 16.01
C PHE A 252 0.20 4.22 14.89
N THR A 253 1.41 4.73 15.10
CA THR A 253 2.19 5.51 14.14
C THR A 253 3.68 5.33 14.41
N LEU A 254 4.55 5.54 13.43
CA LEU A 254 6.01 5.57 13.61
C LEU A 254 6.51 6.96 14.02
N GLN A 255 5.70 8.00 13.84
CA GLN A 255 6.05 9.38 14.18
C GLN A 255 6.48 9.53 15.65
N ASN A 256 7.46 10.40 15.87
CA ASN A 256 8.00 10.76 17.19
C ASN A 256 8.55 9.58 18.02
N LYS A 257 8.94 8.47 17.38
CA LYS A 257 9.58 7.32 18.02
C LYS A 257 11.03 7.19 17.59
N THR A 258 11.90 6.75 18.51
CA THR A 258 13.25 6.30 18.14
C THR A 258 13.18 4.99 17.34
N PRO A 259 14.22 4.63 16.57
CA PRO A 259 14.24 3.35 15.85
C PRO A 259 13.99 2.13 16.76
N GLU A 260 14.52 2.12 17.97
CA GLU A 260 14.29 1.03 18.93
C GLU A 260 12.84 0.98 19.40
N GLN A 261 12.22 2.15 19.62
CA GLN A 261 10.80 2.25 19.96
C GLN A 261 9.91 1.81 18.81
N ILE A 262 10.25 2.15 17.56
CA ILE A 262 9.55 1.68 16.36
C ILE A 262 9.57 0.16 16.32
N TYR A 263 10.76 -0.46 16.38
CA TYR A 263 10.90 -1.92 16.31
C TYR A 263 10.07 -2.62 17.40
N ARG A 264 10.18 -2.16 18.66
CA ARG A 264 9.41 -2.73 19.77
C ARG A 264 7.91 -2.55 19.57
N SER A 265 7.47 -1.35 19.19
CA SER A 265 6.04 -1.07 19.03
C SER A 265 5.44 -1.94 17.92
N VAL A 266 6.11 -2.07 16.77
CA VAL A 266 5.67 -2.95 15.67
C VAL A 266 5.59 -4.40 16.14
N THR A 267 6.65 -4.92 16.74
CA THR A 267 6.75 -6.36 17.07
C THR A 267 5.86 -6.79 18.24
N THR A 268 5.32 -5.84 19.00
CA THR A 268 4.27 -6.10 20.01
C THR A 268 2.84 -6.14 19.45
N LEU A 269 2.62 -5.63 18.23
CA LEU A 269 1.31 -5.72 17.58
C LEU A 269 1.04 -7.15 17.12
N VAL A 270 -0.24 -7.51 17.08
CA VAL A 270 -0.68 -8.71 16.36
C VAL A 270 -0.52 -8.45 14.86
N PRO A 271 0.17 -9.33 14.09
CA PRO A 271 0.26 -9.17 12.64
C PRO A 271 -1.11 -9.34 11.98
N ASP A 272 -1.45 -8.47 11.03
CA ASP A 272 -2.58 -8.64 10.12
C ASP A 272 -2.43 -9.90 9.27
N LEU A 273 -1.18 -10.26 8.98
CA LEU A 273 -0.86 -11.44 8.21
C LEU A 273 0.33 -12.19 8.78
N THR A 274 0.22 -13.52 8.84
CA THR A 274 1.36 -14.43 8.98
C THR A 274 1.33 -15.46 7.86
N ALA A 275 2.29 -15.43 6.94
CA ALA A 275 2.30 -16.36 5.81
C ALA A 275 2.62 -17.77 6.31
N GLN A 276 1.80 -18.74 5.89
CA GLN A 276 1.98 -20.15 6.25
C GLN A 276 2.81 -20.88 5.19
N PHE A 277 2.96 -20.30 4.00
CA PHE A 277 3.67 -20.88 2.84
C PHE A 277 3.24 -22.30 2.49
N THR A 278 1.95 -22.59 2.65
CA THR A 278 1.34 -23.85 2.20
C THR A 278 0.74 -23.67 0.81
N THR A 279 0.40 -24.77 0.13
CA THR A 279 -0.34 -24.71 -1.15
C THR A 279 -1.74 -24.09 -1.03
N THR A 280 -2.20 -23.87 0.20
CA THR A 280 -3.46 -23.20 0.56
C THR A 280 -3.24 -21.77 1.08
N ASP A 281 -2.04 -21.20 0.93
CA ASP A 281 -1.75 -19.83 1.35
C ASP A 281 -2.64 -18.83 0.60
N THR A 282 -3.39 -18.04 1.36
CA THR A 282 -4.40 -17.11 0.85
C THR A 282 -3.81 -15.91 0.11
N GLU A 283 -2.50 -15.65 0.26
CA GLU A 283 -1.84 -14.52 -0.41
C GLU A 283 -1.39 -14.83 -1.83
N GLN A 284 -1.43 -16.12 -2.19
CA GLN A 284 -1.11 -16.60 -3.53
C GLN A 284 0.17 -15.97 -4.08
N TRP A 285 1.27 -16.01 -3.31
CA TRP A 285 2.60 -15.58 -3.78
C TRP A 285 2.91 -16.20 -5.14
N GLN A 286 3.45 -15.39 -6.05
CA GLN A 286 3.76 -15.79 -7.41
C GLN A 286 4.62 -17.05 -7.43
N THR A 287 4.35 -17.95 -8.38
CA THR A 287 5.22 -19.10 -8.65
C THR A 287 5.76 -18.95 -10.06
N ILE A 288 7.07 -18.87 -10.20
CA ILE A 288 7.77 -18.73 -11.47
C ILE A 288 8.62 -19.98 -11.65
N GLN A 289 8.47 -20.65 -12.79
CA GLN A 289 9.29 -21.80 -13.18
C GLN A 289 9.96 -21.50 -14.51
N GLY A 290 11.26 -21.20 -14.47
CA GLY A 290 12.07 -20.94 -15.66
C GLY A 290 13.46 -21.54 -15.55
N ASN A 291 14.13 -21.64 -16.69
CA ASN A 291 15.47 -22.23 -16.78
C ASN A 291 16.50 -21.39 -16.01
N HIS A 292 16.41 -20.06 -16.08
CA HIS A 292 17.38 -19.13 -15.50
C HIS A 292 17.03 -18.65 -14.09
N ALA A 293 15.76 -18.67 -13.72
CA ALA A 293 15.31 -18.29 -12.39
C ALA A 293 13.96 -18.94 -12.07
N SER A 294 13.69 -19.16 -10.79
CA SER A 294 12.43 -19.71 -10.32
C SER A 294 12.12 -19.25 -8.91
N CYS A 295 10.85 -19.12 -8.57
CA CYS A 295 10.41 -18.94 -7.19
C CYS A 295 9.11 -19.69 -6.93
N GLY A 296 8.90 -20.08 -5.67
CA GLY A 296 7.68 -20.74 -5.27
C GLY A 296 7.80 -21.38 -3.89
N TYR A 297 6.69 -22.00 -3.49
CA TYR A 297 6.58 -22.71 -2.22
C TYR A 297 7.47 -23.96 -2.21
N GLN A 298 8.15 -24.16 -1.09
CA GLN A 298 8.93 -25.35 -0.80
C GLN A 298 8.68 -25.73 0.65
N GLU A 299 7.84 -26.75 0.88
CA GLU A 299 7.38 -27.15 2.21
C GLU A 299 6.74 -25.98 2.97
N ALA A 300 7.25 -25.60 4.15
CA ALA A 300 6.77 -24.48 4.96
C ALA A 300 7.55 -23.18 4.70
N SER A 301 8.11 -23.03 3.51
CA SER A 301 8.99 -21.92 3.15
C SER A 301 8.78 -21.47 1.70
N TYR A 302 9.31 -20.30 1.37
CA TYR A 302 9.29 -19.77 0.02
C TYR A 302 10.72 -19.61 -0.49
N THR A 303 11.06 -20.29 -1.59
CA THR A 303 12.43 -20.32 -2.12
C THR A 303 12.50 -19.59 -3.45
N ILE A 304 13.54 -18.77 -3.61
CA ILE A 304 13.91 -18.12 -4.87
C ILE A 304 15.28 -18.64 -5.31
N ASN A 305 15.37 -19.07 -6.56
CA ASN A 305 16.60 -19.52 -7.19
C ASN A 305 16.89 -18.68 -8.43
N VAL A 306 18.08 -18.13 -8.49
CA VAL A 306 18.65 -17.42 -9.65
C VAL A 306 19.85 -18.23 -10.12
N ARG A 307 19.80 -18.71 -11.36
CA ARG A 307 20.79 -19.60 -11.97
C ARG A 307 21.63 -18.90 -13.04
N ALA A 308 21.11 -17.81 -13.62
CA ALA A 308 21.86 -16.94 -14.52
C ALA A 308 22.59 -15.84 -13.72
N THR A 309 23.80 -15.49 -14.16
CA THR A 309 24.57 -14.43 -13.53
C THR A 309 23.96 -13.05 -13.78
N ASN A 310 24.25 -12.09 -12.92
CA ASN A 310 23.81 -10.69 -12.99
C ASN A 310 22.28 -10.55 -13.10
N THR A 311 21.56 -11.38 -12.36
CA THR A 311 20.11 -11.50 -12.45
C THR A 311 19.45 -11.07 -11.15
N PHE A 312 18.37 -10.29 -11.27
CA PHE A 312 17.46 -9.93 -10.20
C PHE A 312 16.11 -10.60 -10.45
N LEU A 313 15.61 -11.36 -9.49
CA LEU A 313 14.28 -11.97 -9.56
C LEU A 313 13.40 -11.46 -8.41
N PRO A 314 12.41 -10.59 -8.69
CA PRO A 314 11.35 -10.26 -7.76
C PRO A 314 10.21 -11.29 -7.86
N CYS A 315 9.61 -11.66 -6.74
CA CYS A 315 8.40 -12.47 -6.71
C CYS A 315 7.36 -11.85 -5.77
N ALA A 316 6.21 -11.47 -6.34
CA ALA A 316 5.20 -10.67 -5.66
C ALA A 316 4.11 -11.52 -4.98
N SER A 317 3.47 -10.96 -3.96
CA SER A 317 2.13 -11.37 -3.51
C SER A 317 1.11 -10.98 -4.57
N ASN A 318 0.17 -11.87 -4.90
CA ASN A 318 -0.86 -11.55 -5.89
C ASN A 318 -2.03 -10.75 -5.28
N THR A 319 -2.30 -10.94 -3.98
CA THR A 319 -3.52 -10.41 -3.36
C THR A 319 -3.28 -9.50 -2.18
N LEU A 320 -2.05 -9.08 -1.90
CA LEU A 320 -1.75 -8.22 -0.75
C LEU A 320 -1.08 -6.93 -1.23
N VAL A 321 -1.63 -5.81 -0.78
CA VAL A 321 -1.04 -4.48 -0.99
C VAL A 321 -0.98 -3.75 0.34
N GLY A 322 0.02 -2.88 0.49
CA GLY A 322 0.18 -2.07 1.69
C GLY A 322 0.78 -0.71 1.40
N HIS A 323 0.36 0.27 2.19
CA HIS A 323 0.84 1.65 2.14
C HIS A 323 1.76 1.92 3.33
N ASN A 324 1.17 2.01 4.51
CA ASN A 324 1.87 1.99 5.78
C ASN A 324 1.89 0.56 6.28
N PHE A 325 3.08 0.08 6.61
CA PHE A 325 3.23 -1.29 7.04
C PHE A 325 4.52 -1.51 7.79
N ALA A 326 4.57 -2.61 8.52
CA ALA A 326 5.81 -3.29 8.79
C ALA A 326 5.78 -4.65 8.10
N TYR A 327 6.91 -5.03 7.51
CA TYR A 327 7.07 -6.29 6.81
C TYR A 327 8.32 -6.99 7.32
N GLN A 328 8.13 -8.14 7.96
CA GLN A 328 9.18 -8.97 8.51
C GLN A 328 9.23 -10.33 7.81
N ALA A 329 10.44 -10.83 7.56
CA ALA A 329 10.65 -12.23 7.17
C ALA A 329 12.00 -12.74 7.69
N ASP A 330 12.05 -14.03 8.00
CA ASP A 330 13.33 -14.72 8.18
C ASP A 330 13.87 -15.11 6.81
N MET A 331 15.04 -14.57 6.48
CA MET A 331 15.72 -14.80 5.20
C MET A 331 17.00 -15.60 5.41
N THR A 332 17.14 -16.72 4.70
CA THR A 332 18.36 -17.53 4.67
C THR A 332 18.94 -17.52 3.27
N ILE A 333 20.16 -16.97 3.11
CA ILE A 333 20.88 -17.03 1.84
C ILE A 333 21.57 -18.40 1.77
N ILE A 334 20.98 -19.36 1.05
CA ILE A 334 21.52 -20.72 0.96
C ILE A 334 22.86 -20.70 0.22
N LYS A 335 22.96 -19.90 -0.86
CA LYS A 335 24.19 -19.65 -1.62
C LYS A 335 24.10 -18.35 -2.42
N GLY A 336 25.25 -17.82 -2.82
CA GLY A 336 25.37 -16.65 -3.70
C GLY A 336 25.29 -15.32 -2.94
N ASN A 337 24.81 -14.27 -3.61
CA ASN A 337 25.09 -12.89 -3.21
C ASN A 337 24.07 -12.27 -2.26
N GLY A 338 22.78 -12.57 -2.38
CA GLY A 338 21.80 -12.03 -1.42
C GLY A 338 20.34 -12.12 -1.83
N GLY A 339 19.50 -11.59 -0.94
CA GLY A 339 18.05 -11.50 -1.09
C GLY A 339 17.51 -10.25 -0.40
N GLY A 340 16.21 -10.21 -0.18
CA GLY A 340 15.57 -9.06 0.41
C GLY A 340 14.05 -9.08 0.36
N LEU A 341 13.49 -7.98 0.86
CA LEU A 341 12.05 -7.69 0.89
C LEU A 341 11.72 -6.62 -0.14
N ILE A 342 10.55 -6.77 -0.76
CA ILE A 342 9.92 -5.75 -1.61
C ILE A 342 8.65 -5.26 -0.91
N GLY A 343 8.49 -3.96 -0.78
CA GLY A 343 7.24 -3.30 -0.35
C GLY A 343 6.86 -2.20 -1.33
N ARG A 344 5.57 -1.84 -1.40
CA ARG A 344 5.04 -0.84 -2.35
C ARG A 344 5.40 -1.15 -3.82
N GLY A 345 5.46 -2.43 -4.18
CA GLY A 345 5.81 -2.83 -5.55
C GLY A 345 4.74 -2.43 -6.56
N VAL A 346 5.12 -1.70 -7.61
CA VAL A 346 4.25 -1.33 -8.75
C VAL A 346 5.07 -1.26 -10.03
N GLY A 347 4.86 -2.20 -10.96
CA GLY A 347 5.66 -2.28 -12.18
C GLY A 347 7.15 -2.45 -11.87
N SER A 348 7.98 -1.51 -12.34
CA SER A 348 9.43 -1.43 -12.04
C SER A 348 9.77 -0.61 -10.80
N ARG A 349 8.79 -0.03 -10.11
CA ARG A 349 8.97 0.77 -8.89
C ARG A 349 8.70 -0.06 -7.64
N GLY A 350 9.26 0.35 -6.51
CA GLY A 350 8.98 -0.21 -5.19
C GLY A 350 10.19 -0.18 -4.26
N LEU A 351 9.93 -0.22 -2.96
CA LEU A 351 10.95 -0.27 -1.90
C LEU A 351 11.59 -1.65 -1.89
N ARG A 352 12.86 -1.72 -2.27
CA ARG A 352 13.68 -2.93 -2.31
C ARG A 352 14.74 -2.88 -1.21
N PHE A 353 14.50 -3.58 -0.11
CA PHE A 353 15.48 -3.75 0.97
C PHE A 353 16.27 -5.03 0.75
N ARG A 354 17.53 -4.92 0.33
CA ARG A 354 18.44 -6.05 0.13
C ARG A 354 19.38 -6.21 1.33
N VAL A 355 19.66 -7.46 1.65
CA VAL A 355 20.77 -7.87 2.52
C VAL A 355 21.65 -8.89 1.78
N GLY A 356 22.95 -8.64 1.77
CA GLY A 356 23.96 -9.47 1.14
C GLY A 356 24.61 -10.48 2.09
N SER A 357 25.17 -11.55 1.52
CA SER A 357 25.94 -12.57 2.26
C SER A 357 27.29 -12.05 2.78
N ASP A 358 27.70 -10.86 2.33
CA ASP A 358 28.92 -10.11 2.66
C ASP A 358 28.72 -9.06 3.76
N GLY A 359 27.53 -9.01 4.39
CA GLY A 359 27.22 -8.02 5.43
C GLY A 359 26.85 -6.64 4.90
N THR A 360 26.64 -6.49 3.58
CA THR A 360 26.10 -5.26 2.99
C THR A 360 24.58 -5.22 3.07
N PHE A 361 24.01 -4.03 3.08
CA PHE A 361 22.59 -3.80 2.85
C PHE A 361 22.37 -2.54 2.03
N ASP A 362 21.22 -2.46 1.40
CA ASP A 362 20.77 -1.27 0.70
C ASP A 362 19.25 -1.22 0.56
N LEU A 363 18.74 0.00 0.40
CA LEU A 363 17.36 0.30 0.05
C LEU A 363 17.36 1.06 -1.27
N ALA A 364 16.54 0.62 -2.22
CA ALA A 364 16.28 1.34 -3.46
C ALA A 364 14.76 1.44 -3.71
N ASN A 365 14.32 2.42 -4.50
CA ASN A 365 12.90 2.59 -4.85
C ASN A 365 12.57 2.23 -6.31
N GLY A 366 13.52 1.60 -7.01
CA GLY A 366 13.45 1.30 -8.45
C GLY A 366 13.92 2.44 -9.36
N GLN A 367 14.18 3.64 -8.82
CA GLN A 367 14.77 4.76 -9.55
C GLN A 367 16.19 5.06 -9.08
N THR A 368 16.41 5.02 -7.77
CA THR A 368 17.70 5.28 -7.14
C THR A 368 17.91 4.40 -5.92
N THR A 369 19.16 4.31 -5.46
CA THR A 369 19.50 3.79 -4.15
C THR A 369 19.33 4.92 -3.13
N LEU A 370 18.50 4.69 -2.12
CA LEU A 370 18.19 5.65 -1.06
C LEU A 370 19.20 5.57 0.09
N ILE A 371 19.66 4.36 0.43
CA ILE A 371 20.72 4.12 1.41
C ILE A 371 21.47 2.84 1.03
N SER A 372 22.78 2.80 1.26
CA SER A 372 23.62 1.63 1.08
C SER A 372 24.79 1.67 2.05
N SER A 373 25.05 0.57 2.75
CA SER A 373 26.14 0.49 3.73
C SER A 373 26.45 -0.97 4.11
N THR A 374 27.28 -1.16 5.13
CA THR A 374 27.54 -2.45 5.80
C THR A 374 27.11 -2.39 7.26
N ASN A 375 26.79 -3.54 7.86
CA ASN A 375 26.48 -3.60 9.29
C ASN A 375 26.86 -4.96 9.88
N THR A 376 27.50 -4.96 11.05
CA THR A 376 27.98 -6.17 11.73
C THR A 376 26.86 -7.03 12.32
N SER A 377 25.64 -6.50 12.43
CA SER A 377 24.46 -7.25 12.89
C SER A 377 23.92 -8.21 11.82
N ILE A 378 24.35 -8.06 10.57
CA ILE A 378 24.04 -8.97 9.48
C ILE A 378 24.93 -10.20 9.65
N LYS A 379 24.32 -11.38 9.74
CA LYS A 379 25.04 -12.66 9.76
C LYS A 379 25.47 -13.03 8.35
N TRP A 380 26.72 -13.46 8.21
CA TRP A 380 27.35 -13.75 6.93
C TRP A 380 27.08 -15.19 6.47
N GLY A 381 27.19 -15.42 5.16
CA GLY A 381 27.07 -16.76 4.57
C GLY A 381 25.68 -17.39 4.73
N ALA A 382 25.63 -18.72 4.88
CA ALA A 382 24.41 -19.52 4.96
C ALA A 382 23.73 -19.47 6.35
N GLN A 383 23.49 -18.25 6.84
CA GLN A 383 22.85 -17.98 8.12
C GLN A 383 21.53 -17.24 7.91
N THR A 384 20.59 -17.48 8.81
CA THR A 384 19.29 -16.82 8.81
C THR A 384 19.38 -15.42 9.44
N ASN A 385 18.90 -14.42 8.70
CA ASN A 385 18.71 -13.05 9.14
C ASN A 385 17.23 -12.71 9.16
N THR A 386 16.72 -12.20 10.29
CA THR A 386 15.36 -11.65 10.36
C THR A 386 15.37 -10.22 9.84
N LEU A 387 14.77 -9.98 8.68
CA LEU A 387 14.66 -8.65 8.09
C LEU A 387 13.36 -8.01 8.55
N LEU A 388 13.37 -6.70 8.85
CA LEU A 388 12.15 -5.91 9.03
C LEU A 388 12.28 -4.56 8.33
N MET A 389 11.28 -4.24 7.50
CA MET A 389 11.09 -2.92 6.88
C MET A 389 9.83 -2.30 7.49
N ALA A 390 9.96 -1.18 8.19
CA ALA A 390 8.83 -0.40 8.71
C ALA A 390 8.68 0.89 7.90
N VAL A 391 7.47 1.13 7.39
CA VAL A 391 7.16 2.18 6.43
C VAL A 391 5.94 2.96 6.92
N GLU A 392 6.07 4.27 7.03
CA GLU A 392 4.95 5.18 7.27
C GLU A 392 5.10 6.44 6.42
N ASP A 393 4.10 6.71 5.59
CA ASP A 393 4.11 7.80 4.62
C ASP A 393 5.38 7.74 3.76
N LYS A 394 6.29 8.69 3.89
CA LYS A 394 7.56 8.71 3.14
C LYS A 394 8.72 8.04 3.88
N GLU A 395 8.59 7.79 5.18
CA GLU A 395 9.70 7.33 6.02
C GLU A 395 9.81 5.81 6.00
N VAL A 396 11.03 5.31 5.79
CA VAL A 396 11.36 3.88 5.69
C VAL A 396 12.50 3.55 6.65
N TYR A 397 12.23 2.67 7.62
CA TYR A 397 13.20 2.22 8.62
C TYR A 397 13.55 0.74 8.39
N LEU A 398 14.84 0.42 8.43
CA LEU A 398 15.36 -0.91 8.15
C LEU A 398 15.98 -1.53 9.39
N TYR A 399 15.70 -2.80 9.61
CA TYR A 399 16.25 -3.57 10.71
C TYR A 399 16.66 -4.96 10.24
N VAL A 400 17.69 -5.50 10.91
CA VAL A 400 18.09 -6.90 10.78
C VAL A 400 18.35 -7.48 12.16
N ASN A 401 17.81 -8.68 12.43
CA ASN A 401 17.99 -9.38 13.71
C ASN A 401 17.62 -8.50 14.93
N GLY A 402 16.65 -7.58 14.77
CA GLY A 402 16.25 -6.62 15.80
C GLY A 402 17.15 -5.40 15.97
N HIS A 403 18.22 -5.28 15.18
CA HIS A 403 19.13 -4.14 15.17
C HIS A 403 18.76 -3.16 14.05
N TYR A 404 18.76 -1.88 14.37
CA TYR A 404 18.55 -0.80 13.40
C TYR A 404 19.74 -0.69 12.44
N LEU A 405 19.43 -0.61 11.14
CA LEU A 405 20.42 -0.46 10.08
C LEU A 405 20.53 0.99 9.58
N GLY A 406 19.39 1.67 9.46
CA GLY A 406 19.29 2.99 8.85
C GLY A 406 17.85 3.31 8.45
N HIS A 407 17.62 4.55 8.05
CA HIS A 407 16.35 5.01 7.51
C HIS A 407 16.59 5.87 6.27
N ALA A 408 15.55 5.99 5.44
CA ALA A 408 15.53 6.92 4.32
C ALA A 408 14.09 7.41 4.08
N SER A 409 13.96 8.43 3.24
CA SER A 409 12.68 8.95 2.79
C SER A 409 12.48 8.65 1.30
N ASP A 410 11.29 8.16 0.93
CA ASP A 410 10.88 7.93 -0.47
C ASP A 410 9.73 8.88 -0.82
N THR A 411 9.86 9.57 -1.95
CA THR A 411 8.83 10.50 -2.46
C THR A 411 7.60 9.78 -3.00
N TYR A 412 7.70 8.47 -3.23
CA TYR A 412 6.56 7.64 -3.59
C TYR A 412 5.90 7.05 -2.34
N THR A 413 4.73 7.60 -1.99
CA THR A 413 3.92 7.16 -0.85
C THR A 413 2.78 6.22 -1.24
N GLY A 414 2.62 5.95 -2.55
CA GLY A 414 1.64 5.00 -3.06
C GLY A 414 1.91 3.59 -2.55
N GLY A 415 0.84 2.82 -2.40
CA GLY A 415 0.91 1.42 -1.98
C GLY A 415 1.19 0.50 -3.14
N GLY A 416 1.42 -0.76 -2.84
CA GLY A 416 1.70 -1.77 -3.84
C GLY A 416 1.93 -3.12 -3.22
N TYR A 417 2.29 -4.09 -4.06
CA TYR A 417 2.45 -5.46 -3.61
C TYR A 417 3.62 -5.62 -2.64
N PHE A 418 3.54 -6.65 -1.79
CA PHE A 418 4.67 -7.17 -1.04
C PHE A 418 5.38 -8.24 -1.85
N GLY A 419 6.68 -8.41 -1.66
CA GLY A 419 7.42 -9.43 -2.38
C GLY A 419 8.70 -9.86 -1.70
N PHE A 420 9.29 -10.87 -2.29
CA PHE A 420 10.62 -11.38 -1.97
C PHE A 420 11.51 -11.18 -3.19
N MET A 421 12.83 -11.22 -2.98
CA MET A 421 13.78 -11.15 -4.09
C MET A 421 14.99 -12.05 -3.90
N ALA A 422 15.61 -12.48 -4.99
CA ALA A 422 17.00 -12.92 -4.97
C ALA A 422 17.80 -12.08 -5.97
N VAL A 423 19.06 -11.82 -5.65
CA VAL A 423 19.97 -11.03 -6.48
C VAL A 423 21.30 -11.72 -6.63
N ASP A 424 21.74 -11.82 -7.87
CA ASP A 424 23.01 -12.39 -8.31
C ASP A 424 23.88 -11.26 -8.90
N PHE A 425 25.14 -11.20 -8.46
CA PHE A 425 26.19 -10.29 -8.93
C PHE A 425 27.41 -11.06 -9.46
N GLY A 426 27.17 -12.20 -10.09
CA GLY A 426 28.20 -13.07 -10.67
C GLY A 426 28.16 -14.52 -10.15
N GLU A 427 27.33 -14.81 -9.13
CA GLU A 427 27.22 -16.14 -8.53
C GLU A 427 25.78 -16.58 -8.32
N ALA A 428 25.45 -17.77 -8.86
CA ALA A 428 24.11 -18.34 -8.78
C ALA A 428 23.57 -18.34 -7.35
N THR A 429 22.49 -17.60 -7.15
CA THR A 429 21.96 -17.26 -5.83
C THR A 429 20.70 -18.05 -5.49
N SER A 430 20.62 -18.56 -4.27
CA SER A 430 19.44 -19.24 -3.73
C SER A 430 19.12 -18.69 -2.35
N VAL A 431 17.87 -18.27 -2.16
CA VAL A 431 17.39 -17.63 -0.92
C VAL A 431 16.09 -18.25 -0.50
N ASN A 432 15.94 -18.48 0.80
CA ASN A 432 14.75 -19.03 1.42
C ASN A 432 14.13 -18.05 2.42
N TYR A 433 12.80 -17.98 2.43
CA TYR A 433 12.01 -17.10 3.27
C TYR A 433 11.03 -17.89 4.13
N GLN A 434 10.94 -17.54 5.42
CA GLN A 434 10.06 -18.15 6.43
C GLN A 434 9.56 -17.09 7.42
N ASN A 435 8.62 -17.47 8.30
CA ASN A 435 8.13 -16.66 9.42
C ASN A 435 7.72 -15.23 9.04
N VAL A 436 7.03 -15.10 7.91
CA VAL A 436 6.63 -13.80 7.37
C VAL A 436 5.51 -13.21 8.20
N LYS A 437 5.65 -11.94 8.56
CA LYS A 437 4.65 -11.16 9.28
C LYS A 437 4.47 -9.81 8.63
N ILE A 438 3.23 -9.39 8.46
CA ILE A 438 2.88 -8.06 7.94
C ILE A 438 1.89 -7.42 8.90
N TRP A 439 2.15 -6.15 9.21
CA TRP A 439 1.29 -5.25 9.98
C TRP A 439 0.94 -4.05 9.09
N GLN A 440 -0.27 -3.55 9.17
CA GLN A 440 -0.78 -2.41 8.39
C GLN A 440 -1.55 -1.44 9.30
N TRP A 441 -1.53 -0.15 8.99
CA TRP A 441 -2.22 0.88 9.77
C TRP A 441 -2.56 2.14 8.98
#